data_AF-A0A0C3N8D9-F1
#
_entry.id   AF-A0A0C3N8D9-F1
#
_cell.length_a   1.000
_cell.length_b   1.000
_cell.length_c   1.000
_cell.angle_alpha   90.00
_cell.angle_beta   90.00
_cell.angle_gamma   90.00
#
_symmetry.space_group_name_H-M   'P 1'
#
loop_
_entity.id
_entity.type
_entity.pdbx_description
1 polymer ?
#
loop_
_entity_poly.entity_id
_entity_poly.type
_entity_poly.pdbx_seq_one_letter_code
_entity_poly.pdbx_strand_id
1 'polypeptide(L)'
;MSEAIDTLAADLFGADAADVPTIADLIERATDPARDELAAALAVVAKIIEAAKDDPTAHLDPSAMSAFKLVRECDPLEYEIARTRMKQANKLVRVETLDDFTKSDNSGAQVHESAATALTALASELCELWHDPDGNAFASFEREHDGGVHREHWRVESTGFKDWLAWLGHTRLGAAPSSETVKSACNAISGKAKFDGAEHTPALRVAKTGAGYWLDMCDDQWRAIHTTTTGWAIVEKPPVRFIRNKAMRSMIVPSADGNVDLLWALVNVPEEDRPLVLAWILESLRPDTPYPVLELIGEQGSAKSTTQETIRLFLDPNKVMLRGRPKGVEDVFVAAGANHVISLENLSGITPELSDALCTISTGGGQAGRLFFTNGEEHIIEAHNPVMLNGIGAVVTRPDLLDRTIAVCLPVIGERITEAEHAVAVDRSAPSVMAGLLDLFAQTLAGLDAVHIDPKDRPRMADFAHLGEAMHRAMGGTPGAWLAMYLGHRRDAIRRTIDSSPVAQACIELVESGGRYSGTVKGLLELFNTRNADSNIERGDYWPRSPKGLGDALRRAAPALRQIGIHLSVDTKPRRDGMHCHLRAGGESFPGESVNREPSSPSSQRSPQREVVTL
;
A
#
# COMPACT_ATOMS: atom_id res chain seq x y z
N MET A 1 -57.62 48.37 -22.65
CA MET A 1 -56.27 47.80 -22.85
C MET A 1 -55.81 47.99 -24.31
N SER A 2 -56.68 47.82 -25.31
CA SER A 2 -56.38 48.17 -26.72
C SER A 2 -56.10 49.67 -26.93
N GLU A 3 -56.96 50.57 -26.44
CA GLU A 3 -56.78 52.03 -26.63
C GLU A 3 -55.50 52.59 -25.97
N ALA A 4 -55.02 51.94 -24.91
CA ALA A 4 -53.79 52.33 -24.23
C ALA A 4 -52.52 51.90 -24.99
N ILE A 5 -52.64 50.88 -25.85
CA ILE A 5 -51.54 50.39 -26.70
C ILE A 5 -51.47 51.21 -28.00
N ASP A 6 -52.63 51.58 -28.57
CA ASP A 6 -52.70 52.39 -29.79
C ASP A 6 -52.18 53.83 -29.56
N THR A 7 -52.40 54.39 -28.36
CA THR A 7 -51.84 55.71 -28.00
C THR A 7 -50.32 55.66 -27.84
N LEU A 8 -49.78 54.52 -27.36
CA LEU A 8 -48.33 54.32 -27.19
C LEU A 8 -47.62 54.13 -28.54
N ALA A 9 -48.28 53.52 -29.51
CA ALA A 9 -47.74 53.31 -30.86
C ALA A 9 -47.68 54.61 -31.67
N ALA A 10 -48.65 55.52 -31.50
CA ALA A 10 -48.69 56.82 -32.18
C ALA A 10 -47.60 57.80 -31.70
N ASP A 11 -47.19 57.71 -30.43
CA ASP A 11 -46.11 58.54 -29.86
C ASP A 11 -44.70 58.02 -30.22
N LEU A 12 -44.56 56.74 -30.57
CA LEU A 12 -43.27 56.10 -30.88
C LEU A 12 -42.91 56.15 -32.37
N PHE A 13 -43.88 56.26 -33.27
CA PHE A 13 -43.66 56.24 -34.71
C PHE A 13 -44.40 57.40 -35.38
N GLY A 14 -43.72 58.55 -35.46
CA GLY A 14 -44.23 59.72 -36.17
C GLY A 14 -44.69 59.42 -37.60
N ALA A 15 -45.60 60.27 -38.09
CA ALA A 15 -46.37 60.17 -39.32
C ALA A 15 -45.62 59.59 -40.55
N ASP A 16 -45.75 58.28 -40.75
CA ASP A 16 -45.82 57.60 -42.05
C ASP A 16 -46.36 56.18 -41.82
N ALA A 17 -47.67 56.10 -41.59
CA ALA A 17 -48.41 54.84 -41.43
C ALA A 17 -49.41 54.67 -42.58
N ALA A 18 -48.89 54.29 -43.75
CA ALA A 18 -49.69 53.79 -44.86
C ALA A 18 -49.00 52.54 -45.43
N ASP A 19 -49.07 51.44 -44.67
CA ASP A 19 -49.02 50.02 -45.12
C ASP A 19 -48.66 49.08 -43.97
N VAL A 20 -49.40 49.14 -42.85
CA VAL A 20 -49.32 48.09 -41.82
C VAL A 20 -50.61 47.27 -41.87
N PRO A 21 -50.56 46.00 -42.32
CA PRO A 21 -51.74 45.14 -42.38
C PRO A 21 -52.32 44.96 -40.98
N THR A 22 -53.66 44.94 -40.88
CA THR A 22 -54.31 44.75 -39.58
C THR A 22 -54.05 43.34 -39.04
N ILE A 23 -54.14 43.15 -37.72
CA ILE A 23 -54.01 41.83 -37.10
C ILE A 23 -55.03 40.83 -37.68
N ALA A 24 -56.21 41.31 -38.11
CA ALA A 24 -57.19 40.49 -38.82
C ALA A 24 -56.68 40.04 -40.20
N ASP A 25 -56.02 40.94 -40.97
CA ASP A 25 -55.42 40.61 -42.27
C ASP A 25 -54.24 39.64 -42.16
N LEU A 26 -53.49 39.68 -41.05
CA LEU A 26 -52.39 38.74 -40.76
C LEU A 26 -52.90 37.36 -40.31
N ILE A 27 -54.04 37.31 -39.61
CA ILE A 27 -54.68 36.06 -39.18
C ILE A 27 -55.36 35.36 -40.36
N GLU A 28 -55.96 36.11 -41.29
CA GLU A 28 -56.63 35.53 -42.46
C GLU A 28 -55.66 35.11 -43.59
N ARG A 29 -54.43 35.68 -43.61
CA ARG A 29 -53.37 35.34 -44.57
C ARG A 29 -52.38 34.26 -44.12
N ALA A 30 -52.51 33.74 -42.90
CA ALA A 30 -51.74 32.61 -42.41
C ALA A 30 -52.58 31.33 -42.45
N THR A 31 -52.81 30.76 -43.64
CA THR A 31 -52.98 29.31 -43.73
C THR A 31 -51.64 28.70 -43.34
N ASP A 32 -51.52 28.36 -42.06
CA ASP A 32 -50.35 27.71 -41.49
C ASP A 32 -50.25 26.29 -42.06
N PRO A 33 -49.29 25.99 -42.96
CA PRO A 33 -49.17 24.67 -43.56
C PRO A 33 -49.00 23.56 -42.51
N ALA A 34 -48.49 23.89 -41.31
CA ALA A 34 -48.38 22.96 -40.20
C ALA A 34 -49.75 22.56 -39.61
N ARG A 35 -50.77 23.42 -39.68
CA ARG A 35 -52.13 23.10 -39.23
C ARG A 35 -52.85 22.15 -40.18
N ASP A 36 -52.68 22.34 -41.49
CA ASP A 36 -53.27 21.46 -42.50
C ASP A 36 -52.60 20.07 -42.49
N GLU A 37 -51.28 20.02 -42.27
CA GLU A 37 -50.54 18.76 -42.10
C GLU A 37 -50.95 18.02 -40.81
N LEU A 38 -51.12 18.72 -39.69
CA LEU A 38 -51.61 18.12 -38.45
C LEU A 38 -53.04 17.59 -38.60
N ALA A 39 -53.94 18.34 -39.25
CA ALA A 39 -55.31 17.90 -39.50
C ALA A 39 -55.36 16.65 -40.40
N ALA A 40 -54.50 16.59 -41.42
CA ALA A 40 -54.35 15.41 -42.28
C ALA A 40 -53.79 14.21 -41.50
N ALA A 41 -52.78 14.42 -40.65
CA ALA A 41 -52.20 13.37 -39.81
C ALA A 41 -53.21 12.81 -38.79
N LEU A 42 -54.01 13.67 -38.14
CA LEU A 42 -55.08 13.25 -37.22
C LEU A 42 -56.16 12.43 -37.95
N ALA A 43 -56.50 12.78 -39.20
CA ALA A 43 -57.44 12.00 -40.01
C ALA A 43 -56.89 10.61 -40.37
N VAL A 44 -55.58 10.49 -40.62
CA VAL A 44 -54.91 9.19 -40.81
C VAL A 44 -54.91 8.38 -39.53
N VAL A 45 -54.54 8.99 -38.40
CA VAL A 45 -54.57 8.34 -37.07
C VAL A 45 -55.96 7.81 -36.73
N ALA A 46 -57.02 8.57 -37.00
CA ALA A 46 -58.40 8.13 -36.79
C ALA A 46 -58.77 6.89 -37.63
N LYS A 47 -58.33 6.83 -38.90
CA LYS A 47 -58.54 5.66 -39.77
C LYS A 47 -57.78 4.43 -39.27
N ILE A 48 -56.55 4.62 -38.78
CA ILE A 48 -55.74 3.53 -38.24
C ILE A 48 -56.33 2.99 -36.93
N ILE A 49 -56.89 3.84 -36.07
CA ILE A 49 -57.62 3.41 -34.88
C ILE A 49 -58.81 2.53 -35.23
N GLU A 50 -59.54 2.86 -36.30
CA GLU A 50 -60.66 2.04 -36.75
C GLU A 50 -60.19 0.71 -37.34
N ALA A 51 -59.17 0.73 -38.20
CA ALA A 51 -58.57 -0.48 -38.78
C ALA A 51 -57.97 -1.41 -37.70
N ALA A 52 -57.47 -0.84 -36.60
CA ALA A 52 -56.86 -1.57 -35.50
C ALA A 52 -57.83 -2.53 -34.78
N LYS A 53 -59.15 -2.31 -34.92
CA LYS A 53 -60.17 -3.23 -34.38
C LYS A 53 -60.02 -4.63 -34.97
N ASP A 54 -59.79 -4.72 -36.28
CA ASP A 54 -59.68 -5.99 -37.01
C ASP A 54 -58.22 -6.41 -37.27
N ASP A 55 -57.29 -5.46 -37.34
CA ASP A 55 -55.85 -5.71 -37.51
C ASP A 55 -55.01 -5.04 -36.41
N PRO A 56 -54.54 -5.78 -35.38
CA PRO A 56 -53.76 -5.20 -34.29
C PRO A 56 -52.40 -4.63 -34.73
N THR A 57 -51.98 -4.84 -35.98
CA THR A 57 -50.71 -4.36 -36.55
C THR A 57 -50.85 -3.16 -37.48
N ALA A 58 -52.07 -2.63 -37.71
CA ALA A 58 -52.33 -1.52 -38.63
C ALA A 58 -51.49 -0.25 -38.36
N HIS A 59 -51.05 -0.04 -37.12
CA HIS A 59 -50.20 1.08 -36.71
C HIS A 59 -48.73 0.96 -37.12
N LEU A 60 -48.30 -0.20 -37.63
CA LEU A 60 -46.95 -0.46 -38.13
C LEU A 60 -46.80 -0.11 -39.62
N ASP A 61 -47.87 0.32 -40.28
CA ASP A 61 -47.79 0.83 -41.65
C ASP A 61 -46.95 2.13 -41.70
N PRO A 62 -46.05 2.32 -42.68
CA PRO A 62 -45.20 3.51 -42.78
C PRO A 62 -45.98 4.84 -42.77
N SER A 63 -47.18 4.87 -43.37
CA SER A 63 -48.03 6.07 -43.38
C SER A 63 -48.67 6.34 -42.02
N ALA A 64 -49.03 5.28 -41.29
CA ALA A 64 -49.52 5.36 -39.91
C ALA A 64 -48.42 5.86 -38.97
N MET A 65 -47.22 5.27 -39.04
CA MET A 65 -46.08 5.66 -38.21
C MET A 65 -45.71 7.13 -38.41
N SER A 66 -45.69 7.60 -39.66
CA SER A 66 -45.40 9.00 -40.00
C SER A 66 -46.47 9.95 -39.43
N ALA A 67 -47.74 9.58 -39.52
CA ALA A 67 -48.84 10.37 -38.97
C ALA A 67 -48.79 10.42 -37.43
N PHE A 68 -48.56 9.30 -36.75
CA PHE A 68 -48.43 9.28 -35.29
C PHE A 68 -47.20 10.04 -34.79
N LYS A 69 -46.08 10.01 -35.52
CA LYS A 69 -44.88 10.80 -35.21
C LYS A 69 -45.17 12.30 -35.32
N LEU A 70 -45.82 12.73 -36.40
CA LEU A 70 -46.21 14.13 -36.59
C LEU A 70 -47.21 14.61 -35.52
N VAL A 71 -48.22 13.79 -35.19
CA VAL A 71 -49.19 14.12 -34.12
C VAL A 71 -48.47 14.22 -32.77
N ARG A 72 -47.52 13.33 -32.46
CA ARG A 72 -46.75 13.39 -31.21
C ARG A 72 -45.89 14.64 -31.08
N GLU A 73 -45.28 15.07 -32.19
CA GLU A 73 -44.42 16.26 -32.22
C GLU A 73 -45.23 17.55 -32.13
N CYS A 74 -46.38 17.62 -32.79
CA CYS A 74 -47.20 18.83 -32.86
C CYS A 74 -48.25 18.94 -31.73
N ASP A 75 -48.81 17.83 -31.26
CA ASP A 75 -49.83 17.77 -30.22
C ASP A 75 -49.69 16.50 -29.34
N PRO A 76 -48.83 16.55 -28.31
CA PRO A 76 -48.60 15.41 -27.41
C PRO A 76 -49.86 14.90 -26.69
N LEU A 77 -50.86 15.77 -26.49
CA LEU A 77 -52.11 15.39 -25.83
C LEU A 77 -52.97 14.53 -26.76
N GLU A 78 -53.13 14.95 -28.02
CA GLU A 78 -53.84 14.15 -29.03
C GLU A 78 -53.13 12.81 -29.30
N TYR A 79 -51.79 12.76 -29.24
CA TYR A 79 -51.04 11.51 -29.31
C TYR A 79 -51.42 10.54 -28.17
N GLU A 80 -51.46 10.99 -26.92
CA GLU A 80 -51.85 10.14 -25.78
C GLU A 80 -53.31 9.68 -25.86
N ILE A 81 -54.21 10.54 -26.36
CA ILE A 81 -55.61 10.19 -26.61
C ILE A 81 -55.69 9.10 -27.68
N ALA A 82 -54.98 9.26 -28.80
CA ALA A 82 -54.93 8.29 -29.88
C ALA A 82 -54.32 6.95 -29.45
N ARG A 83 -53.23 6.99 -28.67
CA ARG A 83 -52.59 5.81 -28.06
C ARG A 83 -53.56 5.03 -27.17
N THR A 84 -54.31 5.73 -26.32
CA THR A 84 -55.31 5.12 -25.45
C THR A 84 -56.46 4.51 -26.27
N ARG A 85 -56.95 5.23 -27.28
CA ARG A 85 -58.01 4.75 -28.19
C ARG A 85 -57.58 3.52 -28.98
N MET A 86 -56.34 3.47 -29.48
CA MET A 86 -55.75 2.30 -30.14
C MET A 86 -55.79 1.06 -29.23
N LYS A 87 -55.36 1.20 -27.97
CA LYS A 87 -55.36 0.09 -27.00
C LYS A 87 -56.75 -0.37 -26.60
N GLN A 88 -57.71 0.56 -26.58
CA GLN A 88 -59.13 0.25 -26.32
C GLN A 88 -59.81 -0.42 -27.52
N ALA A 89 -59.47 -0.01 -28.75
CA ALA A 89 -60.02 -0.56 -29.98
C ALA A 89 -59.66 -2.05 -30.14
N ASN A 90 -58.43 -2.44 -29.78
CA ASN A 90 -58.03 -3.84 -29.74
C ASN A 90 -56.94 -4.09 -28.69
N LYS A 91 -57.23 -4.97 -27.72
CA LYS A 91 -56.31 -5.27 -26.60
C LYS A 91 -54.97 -5.87 -27.05
N LEU A 92 -54.93 -6.48 -28.24
CA LEU A 92 -53.72 -7.08 -28.82
C LEU A 92 -52.74 -6.05 -29.42
N VAL A 93 -53.15 -4.78 -29.56
CA VAL A 93 -52.27 -3.70 -30.05
C VAL A 93 -51.13 -3.47 -29.06
N ARG A 94 -49.89 -3.46 -29.58
CA ARG A 94 -48.67 -3.21 -28.81
C ARG A 94 -48.32 -1.73 -28.83
N VAL A 95 -48.99 -0.93 -28.00
CA VAL A 95 -48.75 0.53 -27.93
C VAL A 95 -47.32 0.92 -27.52
N GLU A 96 -46.60 0.06 -26.79
CA GLU A 96 -45.17 0.25 -26.51
C GLU A 96 -44.32 0.25 -27.79
N THR A 97 -44.69 -0.58 -28.77
CA THR A 97 -44.04 -0.63 -30.08
C THR A 97 -44.32 0.65 -30.87
N LEU A 98 -45.55 1.17 -30.81
CA LEU A 98 -45.89 2.47 -31.37
C LEU A 98 -45.09 3.61 -30.70
N ASP A 99 -44.91 3.57 -29.38
CA ASP A 99 -44.13 4.56 -28.65
C ASP A 99 -42.65 4.57 -29.05
N ASP A 100 -42.09 3.40 -29.34
CA ASP A 100 -40.70 3.26 -29.78
C ASP A 100 -40.49 3.77 -31.20
N PHE A 101 -41.46 3.58 -32.09
CA PHE A 101 -41.38 4.05 -33.47
C PHE A 101 -41.71 5.53 -33.68
N THR A 102 -42.45 6.14 -32.76
CA THR A 102 -42.88 7.54 -32.86
C THR A 102 -42.05 8.49 -31.99
N LYS A 103 -41.17 7.96 -31.13
CA LYS A 103 -40.10 8.77 -30.52
C LYS A 103 -39.28 9.35 -31.66
N SER A 104 -39.04 10.66 -31.61
CA SER A 104 -38.17 11.32 -32.58
C SER A 104 -36.85 10.57 -32.67
N ASP A 105 -36.44 10.32 -33.91
CA ASP A 105 -35.24 9.60 -34.28
C ASP A 105 -34.02 10.19 -33.58
N ASN A 106 -33.48 9.48 -32.58
CA ASN A 106 -32.10 9.63 -32.15
C ASN A 106 -31.14 8.96 -33.16
N SER A 107 -31.50 8.99 -34.45
CA SER A 107 -30.81 8.38 -35.59
C SER A 107 -30.37 9.45 -36.61
N GLY A 108 -30.13 10.68 -36.14
CA GLY A 108 -29.20 11.59 -36.79
C GLY A 108 -27.78 11.17 -36.45
N ALA A 109 -27.06 10.58 -37.41
CA ALA A 109 -25.63 10.30 -37.33
C ALA A 109 -24.81 11.61 -37.32
N GLN A 110 -24.95 12.40 -36.27
CA GLN A 110 -23.79 13.02 -35.63
C GLN A 110 -23.36 12.04 -34.54
N VAL A 111 -22.08 11.65 -34.55
CA VAL A 111 -21.49 10.86 -33.47
C VAL A 111 -21.56 11.72 -32.20
N HIS A 112 -22.67 11.65 -31.46
CA HIS A 112 -22.69 12.12 -30.09
C HIS A 112 -21.82 11.13 -29.32
N GLU A 113 -20.56 11.52 -29.15
CA GLU A 113 -19.57 10.81 -28.38
C GLU A 113 -20.19 10.45 -27.02
N SER A 114 -20.15 9.18 -26.64
CA SER A 114 -20.73 8.76 -25.35
C SER A 114 -20.06 9.56 -24.23
N ALA A 115 -20.79 9.92 -23.17
CA ALA A 115 -20.21 10.68 -22.07
C ALA A 115 -18.94 10.02 -21.49
N ALA A 116 -18.86 8.68 -21.54
CA ALA A 116 -17.68 7.91 -21.16
C ALA A 116 -16.51 8.08 -22.14
N THR A 117 -16.80 8.10 -23.44
CA THR A 117 -15.79 8.33 -24.50
C THR A 117 -15.23 9.76 -24.40
N ALA A 118 -16.10 10.77 -24.26
CA ALA A 118 -15.69 12.16 -24.10
C ALA A 118 -14.85 12.37 -22.82
N LEU A 119 -15.27 11.75 -21.70
CA LEU A 119 -14.52 11.79 -20.45
C LEU A 119 -13.17 11.09 -20.56
N THR A 120 -13.10 9.97 -21.30
CA THR A 120 -11.85 9.24 -21.58
C THR A 120 -10.91 10.06 -22.45
N ALA A 121 -11.42 10.70 -23.51
CA ALA A 121 -10.63 11.55 -24.39
C ALA A 121 -10.02 12.71 -23.62
N LEU A 122 -10.85 13.44 -22.86
CA LEU A 122 -10.42 14.54 -22.02
C LEU A 122 -9.38 14.12 -20.96
N ALA A 123 -9.59 12.99 -20.29
CA ALA A 123 -8.61 12.48 -19.34
C ALA A 123 -7.30 12.05 -20.02
N SER A 124 -7.36 11.50 -21.24
CA SER A 124 -6.17 11.12 -22.01
C SER A 124 -5.37 12.34 -22.49
N GLU A 125 -6.02 13.49 -22.69
CA GLU A 125 -5.36 14.75 -23.04
C GLU A 125 -4.68 15.41 -21.83
N LEU A 126 -5.31 15.31 -20.64
CA LEU A 126 -4.83 15.96 -19.41
C LEU A 126 -3.86 15.10 -18.59
N CYS A 127 -3.84 13.80 -18.82
CA CYS A 127 -2.99 12.87 -18.08
C CYS A 127 -1.91 12.27 -18.98
N GLU A 128 -0.73 12.10 -18.40
CA GLU A 128 0.19 11.05 -18.83
C GLU A 128 -0.31 9.71 -18.28
N LEU A 129 -0.57 8.75 -19.17
CA LEU A 129 -0.98 7.39 -18.82
C LEU A 129 0.22 6.45 -18.90
N TRP A 130 0.39 5.61 -17.88
CA TRP A 130 1.54 4.72 -17.74
C TRP A 130 1.19 3.51 -16.88
N HIS A 131 2.05 2.50 -16.87
CA HIS A 131 1.86 1.30 -16.07
C HIS A 131 3.12 0.93 -15.27
N ASP A 132 2.96 0.12 -14.24
CA ASP A 132 4.10 -0.50 -13.54
C ASP A 132 4.47 -1.84 -14.19
N PRO A 133 5.60 -2.47 -13.79
CA PRO A 133 6.02 -3.77 -14.33
C PRO A 133 4.99 -4.90 -14.11
N ASP A 134 4.09 -4.75 -13.14
CA ASP A 134 3.00 -5.70 -12.86
C ASP A 134 1.75 -5.44 -13.73
N GLY A 135 1.79 -4.44 -14.62
CA GLY A 135 0.67 -4.08 -15.48
C GLY A 135 -0.47 -3.40 -14.73
N ASN A 136 -0.23 -2.79 -13.58
CA ASN A 136 -1.19 -1.89 -12.94
C ASN A 136 -1.21 -0.54 -13.68
N ALA A 137 -2.40 0.00 -13.91
CA ALA A 137 -2.58 1.25 -14.64
C ALA A 137 -2.52 2.48 -13.72
N PHE A 138 -1.82 3.52 -14.19
CA PHE A 138 -1.67 4.79 -13.50
C PHE A 138 -1.91 5.97 -14.45
N ALA A 139 -2.23 7.11 -13.85
CA ALA A 139 -2.37 8.38 -14.53
C ALA A 139 -1.61 9.46 -13.75
N SER A 140 -1.04 10.41 -14.47
CA SER A 140 -0.36 11.56 -13.88
C SER A 140 -0.82 12.84 -14.53
N PHE A 141 -1.29 13.77 -13.70
CA PHE A 141 -1.83 15.05 -14.15
C PHE A 141 -1.29 16.17 -13.28
N GLU A 142 -1.32 17.38 -13.84
CA GLU A 142 -0.98 18.60 -13.11
C GLU A 142 -2.23 19.17 -12.43
N ARG A 143 -2.04 19.73 -11.24
CA ARG A 143 -3.10 20.42 -10.50
C ARG A 143 -2.60 21.76 -9.99
N GLU A 144 -3.43 22.78 -10.18
CA GLU A 144 -3.18 24.12 -9.65
C GLU A 144 -3.57 24.19 -8.17
N HIS A 145 -2.76 24.91 -7.39
CA HIS A 145 -3.02 25.26 -5.99
C HIS A 145 -2.53 26.69 -5.70
N ASP A 146 -2.85 27.24 -4.53
CA ASP A 146 -2.54 28.63 -4.13
C ASP A 146 -1.04 28.99 -4.10
N GLY A 147 -0.15 28.07 -4.43
CA GLY A 147 1.31 28.26 -4.48
C GLY A 147 1.96 27.82 -5.79
N GLY A 148 1.20 27.39 -6.81
CA GLY A 148 1.75 26.95 -8.08
C GLY A 148 1.02 25.77 -8.70
N VAL A 149 1.77 24.96 -9.44
CA VAL A 149 1.28 23.74 -10.09
C VAL A 149 2.10 22.58 -9.57
N HIS A 150 1.44 21.54 -9.09
CA HIS A 150 2.09 20.30 -8.69
C HIS A 150 1.62 19.15 -9.57
N ARG A 151 2.36 18.04 -9.50
CA ARG A 151 2.07 16.83 -10.29
C ARG A 151 1.60 15.72 -9.37
N GLU A 152 0.44 15.15 -9.70
CA GLU A 152 -0.14 14.03 -8.94
C GLU A 152 0.02 12.73 -9.72
N HIS A 153 0.16 11.62 -9.00
CA HIS A 153 0.22 10.28 -9.57
C HIS A 153 -0.78 9.36 -8.88
N TRP A 154 -1.70 8.77 -9.66
CA TRP A 154 -2.78 7.96 -9.12
C TRP A 154 -2.93 6.64 -9.87
N ARG A 155 -3.20 5.55 -9.14
CA ARG A 155 -3.74 4.33 -9.75
C ARG A 155 -5.09 4.66 -10.37
N VAL A 156 -5.33 4.24 -11.60
CA VAL A 156 -6.59 4.53 -12.33
C VAL A 156 -7.81 3.96 -11.57
N GLU A 157 -7.63 2.85 -10.87
CA GLU A 157 -8.70 2.21 -10.09
C GLU A 157 -8.94 2.84 -8.72
N SER A 158 -8.06 3.75 -8.27
CA SER A 158 -8.15 4.37 -6.96
C SER A 158 -9.38 5.28 -6.83
N THR A 159 -9.87 5.44 -5.60
CA THR A 159 -10.95 6.39 -5.32
C THR A 159 -10.53 7.82 -5.67
N GLY A 160 -9.27 8.20 -5.42
CA GLY A 160 -8.77 9.55 -5.74
C GLY A 160 -8.85 9.87 -7.23
N PHE A 161 -8.44 8.94 -8.10
CA PHE A 161 -8.56 9.13 -9.55
C PHE A 161 -10.03 9.19 -10.00
N LYS A 162 -10.89 8.33 -9.44
CA LYS A 162 -12.34 8.33 -9.74
C LYS A 162 -13.01 9.63 -9.33
N ASP A 163 -12.66 10.17 -8.16
CA ASP A 163 -13.16 11.45 -7.66
C ASP A 163 -12.69 12.60 -8.56
N TRP A 164 -11.42 12.59 -8.97
CA TRP A 164 -10.87 13.55 -9.93
C TRP A 164 -11.59 13.47 -11.29
N LEU A 165 -11.83 12.26 -11.81
CA LEU A 165 -12.51 12.06 -13.08
C LEU A 165 -13.97 12.54 -13.03
N ALA A 166 -14.66 12.31 -11.90
CA ALA A 166 -16.01 12.83 -11.67
C ALA A 166 -16.03 14.37 -11.62
N TRP A 167 -15.08 14.99 -10.91
CA TRP A 167 -14.91 16.45 -10.89
C TRP A 167 -14.60 17.01 -12.28
N LEU A 168 -13.73 16.35 -13.05
CA LEU A 168 -13.37 16.74 -14.41
C LEU A 168 -14.60 16.73 -15.33
N GLY A 169 -15.39 15.65 -15.29
CA GLY A 169 -16.64 15.56 -16.05
C GLY A 169 -17.63 16.66 -15.68
N HIS A 170 -17.84 16.90 -14.39
CA HIS A 170 -18.72 17.98 -13.94
C HIS A 170 -18.26 19.35 -14.44
N THR A 171 -16.97 19.65 -14.29
CA THR A 171 -16.41 20.98 -14.57
C THR A 171 -16.26 21.26 -16.07
N ARG A 172 -15.92 20.24 -16.87
CA ARG A 172 -15.61 20.41 -18.31
C ARG A 172 -16.75 19.99 -19.24
N LEU A 173 -17.59 19.04 -18.83
CA LEU A 173 -18.73 18.56 -19.63
C LEU A 173 -20.08 19.10 -19.12
N GLY A 174 -20.09 19.87 -18.03
CA GLY A 174 -21.27 20.56 -17.52
C GLY A 174 -22.27 19.68 -16.75
N ALA A 175 -21.96 18.40 -16.56
CA ALA A 175 -22.80 17.47 -15.79
C ALA A 175 -21.95 16.47 -15.02
N ALA A 176 -22.38 16.11 -13.81
CA ALA A 176 -21.71 15.08 -13.03
C ALA A 176 -21.90 13.71 -13.70
N PRO A 177 -20.82 13.02 -14.10
CA PRO A 177 -20.93 11.71 -14.75
C PRO A 177 -21.47 10.67 -13.77
N SER A 178 -22.27 9.72 -14.28
CA SER A 178 -22.76 8.60 -13.47
C SER A 178 -21.61 7.66 -13.06
N SER A 179 -21.78 6.89 -11.99
CA SER A 179 -20.78 5.91 -11.56
C SER A 179 -20.41 4.89 -12.66
N GLU A 180 -21.37 4.50 -13.49
CA GLU A 180 -21.12 3.60 -14.63
C GLU A 180 -20.29 4.29 -15.73
N THR A 181 -20.53 5.58 -15.97
CA THR A 181 -19.74 6.40 -16.91
C THR A 181 -18.29 6.50 -16.44
N VAL A 182 -18.06 6.82 -15.16
CA VAL A 182 -16.73 6.88 -14.56
C VAL A 182 -16.03 5.52 -14.64
N LYS A 183 -16.73 4.43 -14.31
CA LYS A 183 -16.18 3.07 -14.40
C LYS A 183 -15.79 2.70 -15.83
N SER A 184 -16.65 3.00 -16.80
CA SER A 184 -16.39 2.76 -18.23
C SER A 184 -15.17 3.53 -18.71
N ALA A 185 -15.06 4.81 -18.34
CA ALA A 185 -13.90 5.62 -18.66
C ALA A 185 -12.61 5.10 -17.99
N CYS A 186 -12.66 4.74 -16.69
CA CYS A 186 -11.52 4.11 -16.01
C CYS A 186 -11.07 2.83 -16.71
N ASN A 187 -11.99 1.97 -17.18
CA ASN A 187 -11.63 0.75 -17.90
C ASN A 187 -10.89 1.07 -19.22
N ALA A 188 -11.36 2.06 -19.97
CA ALA A 188 -10.71 2.48 -21.22
C ALA A 188 -9.34 3.12 -20.96
N ILE A 189 -9.23 3.98 -19.96
CA ILE A 189 -7.97 4.62 -19.52
C ILE A 189 -6.98 3.55 -19.05
N SER A 190 -7.43 2.57 -18.26
CA SER A 190 -6.60 1.44 -17.84
C SER A 190 -6.07 0.64 -19.02
N GLY A 191 -6.88 0.41 -20.06
CA GLY A 191 -6.44 -0.23 -21.30
C GLY A 191 -5.31 0.56 -21.97
N LYS A 192 -5.52 1.86 -22.21
CA LYS A 192 -4.49 2.73 -22.79
C LYS A 192 -3.21 2.76 -21.96
N ALA A 193 -3.33 2.93 -20.64
CA ALA A 193 -2.19 2.97 -19.73
C ALA A 193 -1.34 1.69 -19.80
N LYS A 194 -1.97 0.51 -19.87
CA LYS A 194 -1.29 -0.79 -19.86
C LYS A 194 -0.69 -1.19 -21.21
N PHE A 195 -1.32 -0.80 -22.32
CA PHE A 195 -0.93 -1.28 -23.66
C PHE A 195 -0.24 -0.22 -24.52
N ASP A 196 -0.51 1.06 -24.27
CA ASP A 196 0.05 2.20 -25.02
C ASP A 196 0.98 3.08 -24.15
N GLY A 197 0.81 3.04 -22.82
CA GLY A 197 1.56 3.85 -21.87
C GLY A 197 2.98 3.34 -21.63
N ALA A 198 3.86 4.23 -21.17
CA ALA A 198 5.22 3.85 -20.79
C ALA A 198 5.24 3.06 -19.46
N GLU A 199 6.23 2.19 -19.29
CA GLU A 199 6.47 1.50 -18.02
C GLU A 199 7.26 2.40 -17.06
N HIS A 200 6.78 2.53 -15.81
CA HIS A 200 7.46 3.24 -14.73
C HIS A 200 7.29 2.56 -13.37
N THR A 201 8.29 2.69 -12.50
CA THR A 201 8.21 2.17 -11.12
C THR A 201 7.66 3.24 -10.17
N PRO A 202 6.47 3.05 -9.56
CA PRO A 202 5.97 3.94 -8.53
C PRO A 202 6.75 3.80 -7.22
N ALA A 203 6.65 4.81 -6.35
CA ALA A 203 7.10 4.73 -4.96
C ALA A 203 5.98 5.15 -4.01
N LEU A 204 5.96 4.61 -2.78
CA LEU A 204 4.95 5.02 -1.78
C LEU A 204 5.44 6.24 -0.97
N ARG A 205 6.41 6.02 -0.07
CA ARG A 205 6.93 7.07 0.83
C ARG A 205 8.38 7.42 0.54
N VAL A 206 9.21 6.42 0.23
CA VAL A 206 10.64 6.60 -0.05
C VAL A 206 10.98 6.04 -1.42
N ALA A 207 12.00 6.62 -2.07
CA ALA A 207 12.53 6.12 -3.33
C ALA A 207 14.04 6.34 -3.43
N LYS A 208 14.71 5.49 -4.19
CA LYS A 208 16.11 5.66 -4.59
C LYS A 208 16.18 5.88 -6.10
N THR A 209 16.92 6.92 -6.49
CA THR A 209 17.25 7.22 -7.90
C THR A 209 18.75 7.43 -8.05
N GLY A 210 19.24 7.55 -9.30
CA GLY A 210 20.63 7.94 -9.55
C GLY A 210 21.02 9.29 -8.93
N ALA A 211 20.04 10.17 -8.68
CA ALA A 211 20.28 11.48 -8.08
C ALA A 211 20.37 11.46 -6.54
N GLY A 212 19.94 10.38 -5.87
CA GLY A 212 19.87 10.34 -4.41
C GLY A 212 18.62 9.65 -3.88
N TYR A 213 18.35 9.88 -2.60
CA TYR A 213 17.19 9.35 -1.88
C TYR A 213 16.08 10.41 -1.85
N TRP A 214 14.84 9.96 -1.95
CA TRP A 214 13.66 10.81 -1.96
C TRP A 214 12.69 10.37 -0.87
N LEU A 215 12.11 11.33 -0.16
CA LEU A 215 11.10 11.12 0.88
C LEU A 215 9.87 11.99 0.55
N ASP A 216 8.76 11.36 0.23
CA ASP A 216 7.48 12.04 -0.03
C ASP A 216 7.01 12.76 1.23
N MET A 217 6.78 14.08 1.13
CA MET A 217 6.26 14.86 2.26
C MET A 217 4.77 14.60 2.48
N CYS A 218 4.06 13.99 1.53
CA CYS A 218 2.61 13.77 1.59
C CYS A 218 1.79 15.04 1.93
N ASP A 219 2.33 16.22 1.64
CA ASP A 219 1.65 17.49 1.80
C ASP A 219 0.80 17.84 0.57
N ASP A 220 -0.10 18.80 0.71
CA ASP A 220 -1.05 19.16 -0.35
C ASP A 220 -0.36 19.75 -1.60
N GLN A 221 0.90 20.18 -1.48
CA GLN A 221 1.74 20.72 -2.55
C GLN A 221 2.52 19.64 -3.31
N TRP A 222 2.40 18.36 -2.94
CA TRP A 222 3.09 17.23 -3.58
C TRP A 222 4.62 17.33 -3.60
N ARG A 223 5.19 17.94 -2.55
CA ARG A 223 6.64 18.11 -2.42
C ARG A 223 7.30 16.84 -1.89
N ALA A 224 8.59 16.71 -2.16
CA ALA A 224 9.43 15.66 -1.57
C ALA A 224 10.76 16.22 -1.10
N ILE A 225 11.34 15.58 -0.09
CA ILE A 225 12.71 15.87 0.35
C ILE A 225 13.67 15.02 -0.48
N HIS A 226 14.65 15.65 -1.11
CA HIS A 226 15.73 15.01 -1.86
C HIS A 226 17.00 15.06 -1.03
N THR A 227 17.57 13.91 -0.69
CA THR A 227 18.81 13.78 0.09
C THR A 227 19.93 13.17 -0.75
N THR A 228 21.10 13.80 -0.68
CA THR A 228 22.34 13.43 -1.38
C THR A 228 23.49 13.34 -0.37
N THR A 229 24.69 13.00 -0.84
CA THR A 229 25.91 13.02 0.00
C THR A 229 26.33 14.44 0.40
N THR A 230 25.79 15.49 -0.22
CA THR A 230 26.16 16.89 0.06
C THR A 230 25.14 17.63 0.92
N GLY A 231 23.96 17.04 1.14
CA GLY A 231 22.87 17.68 1.88
C GLY A 231 21.50 17.26 1.35
N TRP A 232 20.47 17.96 1.80
CA TRP A 232 19.08 17.72 1.42
C TRP A 232 18.35 19.02 1.04
N ALA A 233 17.28 18.89 0.26
CA ALA A 233 16.42 20.01 -0.11
C ALA A 233 14.96 19.56 -0.30
N ILE A 234 14.01 20.46 -0.02
CA ILE A 234 12.61 20.26 -0.40
C ILE A 234 12.46 20.62 -1.89
N VAL A 235 11.88 19.72 -2.67
CA VAL A 235 11.68 19.84 -4.11
C VAL A 235 10.19 19.91 -4.41
N GLU A 236 9.78 20.95 -5.13
CA GLU A 236 8.36 21.20 -5.45
C GLU A 236 7.77 20.26 -6.51
N LYS A 237 8.59 19.88 -7.49
CA LYS A 237 8.21 18.97 -8.57
C LYS A 237 9.15 17.77 -8.58
N PRO A 238 9.02 16.83 -7.62
CA PRO A 238 9.89 15.67 -7.58
C PRO A 238 9.73 14.83 -8.86
N PRO A 239 10.83 14.30 -9.42
CA PRO A 239 10.77 13.44 -10.61
C PRO A 239 10.24 12.03 -10.28
N VAL A 240 10.18 11.67 -9.00
CA VAL A 240 9.69 10.36 -8.52
C VAL A 240 8.17 10.33 -8.56
N ARG A 241 7.62 9.24 -9.11
CA ARG A 241 6.17 9.01 -9.18
C ARG A 241 5.63 8.45 -7.86
N PHE A 242 5.48 9.33 -6.87
CA PHE A 242 4.91 8.93 -5.58
C PHE A 242 3.41 8.64 -5.68
N ILE A 243 2.96 7.50 -5.17
CA ILE A 243 1.56 7.12 -5.09
C ILE A 243 1.12 7.31 -3.65
N ARG A 244 0.02 8.03 -3.44
CA ARG A 244 -0.53 8.30 -2.10
C ARG A 244 -1.81 7.52 -1.86
N ASN A 245 -2.05 7.16 -0.61
CA ASN A 245 -3.30 6.56 -0.17
C ASN A 245 -3.91 7.37 0.98
N LYS A 246 -5.19 7.12 1.30
CA LYS A 246 -5.95 7.87 2.33
C LYS A 246 -5.41 7.72 3.75
N ALA A 247 -4.56 6.72 4.00
CA ALA A 247 -3.98 6.46 5.31
C ALA A 247 -2.74 7.34 5.56
N MET A 248 -1.96 7.66 4.52
CA MET A 248 -0.77 8.50 4.64
C MET A 248 -1.10 9.90 5.20
N ARG A 249 -0.16 10.47 5.94
CA ARG A 249 -0.21 11.83 6.47
C ARG A 249 1.05 12.60 6.07
N SER A 250 0.93 13.91 6.13
CA SER A 250 2.04 14.83 5.84
C SER A 250 3.20 14.60 6.81
N MET A 251 4.42 14.67 6.28
CA MET A 251 5.65 14.67 7.05
C MET A 251 5.79 15.98 7.82
N ILE A 252 6.60 15.93 8.87
CA ILE A 252 7.10 17.12 9.54
C ILE A 252 7.93 17.93 8.54
N VAL A 253 7.64 19.23 8.44
CA VAL A 253 8.47 20.15 7.66
C VAL A 253 9.74 20.44 8.46
N PRO A 254 10.94 20.12 7.93
CA PRO A 254 12.20 20.39 8.63
C PRO A 254 12.44 21.90 8.80
N SER A 255 13.05 22.29 9.92
CA SER A 255 13.55 23.65 10.11
C SER A 255 14.90 23.87 9.41
N ALA A 256 15.38 25.12 9.38
CA ALA A 256 16.72 25.43 8.87
C ALA A 256 17.83 24.86 9.78
N ASP A 257 17.63 24.86 11.10
CA ASP A 257 18.59 24.34 12.07
C ASP A 257 18.20 22.92 12.51
N GLY A 258 19.08 21.95 12.24
CA GLY A 258 18.92 20.55 12.61
C GLY A 258 19.56 20.20 13.96
N ASN A 259 18.82 19.47 14.80
CA ASN A 259 19.35 18.89 16.03
C ASN A 259 18.68 17.54 16.33
N VAL A 260 19.41 16.45 16.05
CA VAL A 260 18.94 15.08 16.26
C VAL A 260 18.87 14.70 17.74
N ASP A 261 19.66 15.32 18.62
CA ASP A 261 19.69 14.97 20.05
C ASP A 261 18.38 15.31 20.77
N LEU A 262 17.60 16.25 20.23
CA LEU A 262 16.27 16.57 20.73
C LEU A 262 15.30 15.39 20.64
N LEU A 263 15.56 14.40 19.78
CA LEU A 263 14.76 13.16 19.69
C LEU A 263 14.72 12.44 21.03
N TRP A 264 15.82 12.42 21.76
CA TRP A 264 15.98 11.62 22.98
C TRP A 264 15.16 12.11 24.17
N ALA A 265 14.64 13.34 24.09
CA ALA A 265 13.66 13.85 25.04
C ALA A 265 12.21 13.43 24.72
N LEU A 266 11.96 12.90 23.51
CA LEU A 266 10.65 12.52 23.02
C LEU A 266 10.40 11.00 23.08
N VAL A 267 11.46 10.20 23.21
CA VAL A 267 11.42 8.73 23.23
C VAL A 267 12.08 8.16 24.49
N ASN A 268 11.59 7.02 24.95
CA ASN A 268 12.14 6.35 26.14
C ASN A 268 13.16 5.26 25.77
N VAL A 269 14.22 5.64 25.05
CA VAL A 269 15.30 4.73 24.61
C VAL A 269 16.52 4.88 25.53
N PRO A 270 17.05 3.77 26.10
CA PRO A 270 18.30 3.78 26.88
C PRO A 270 19.47 4.39 26.11
N GLU A 271 20.37 5.10 26.79
CA GLU A 271 21.46 5.84 26.14
C GLU A 271 22.36 4.93 25.31
N GLU A 272 22.62 3.72 25.81
CA GLU A 272 23.42 2.69 25.16
C GLU A 272 22.82 2.17 23.85
N ASP A 273 21.49 2.22 23.71
CA ASP A 273 20.75 1.72 22.55
C ASP A 273 20.44 2.83 21.52
N ARG A 274 20.59 4.11 21.89
CA ARG A 274 20.32 5.26 21.01
C ARG A 274 21.02 5.18 19.65
N PRO A 275 22.32 4.82 19.55
CA PRO A 275 22.98 4.70 18.25
C PRO A 275 22.40 3.59 17.36
N LEU A 276 21.85 2.51 17.93
CA LEU A 276 21.24 1.43 17.15
C LEU A 276 19.87 1.85 16.61
N VAL A 277 19.08 2.52 17.44
CA VAL A 277 17.77 3.08 17.03
C VAL A 277 17.95 4.16 15.97
N LEU A 278 18.93 5.04 16.14
CA LEU A 278 19.21 6.10 15.17
C LEU A 278 19.63 5.52 13.81
N ALA A 279 20.52 4.53 13.81
CA ALA A 279 20.89 3.82 12.58
C ALA A 279 19.66 3.16 11.93
N TRP A 280 18.75 2.57 12.72
CA TRP A 280 17.52 1.96 12.21
C TRP A 280 16.60 2.99 11.53
N ILE A 281 16.47 4.19 12.10
CA ILE A 281 15.70 5.30 11.50
C ILE A 281 16.30 5.69 10.15
N LEU A 282 17.62 5.85 10.06
CA LEU A 282 18.28 6.23 8.81
C LEU A 282 18.24 5.11 7.77
N GLU A 283 18.43 3.85 8.17
CA GLU A 283 18.33 2.72 7.25
C GLU A 283 16.94 2.62 6.67
N SER A 284 15.89 2.97 7.43
CA SER A 284 14.49 3.02 6.96
C SER A 284 14.24 4.00 5.80
N LEU A 285 15.21 4.86 5.46
CA LEU A 285 15.17 5.76 4.30
C LEU A 285 15.88 5.19 3.06
N ARG A 286 16.45 3.98 3.15
CA ARG A 286 17.21 3.31 2.08
C ARG A 286 16.44 2.11 1.50
N PRO A 287 15.53 2.33 0.54
CA PRO A 287 14.72 1.25 -0.06
C PRO A 287 15.51 0.23 -0.87
N ASP A 288 16.79 0.46 -1.11
CA ASP A 288 17.71 -0.40 -1.83
C ASP A 288 18.50 -1.36 -0.92
N THR A 289 18.26 -1.36 0.40
CA THR A 289 18.95 -2.25 1.35
C THR A 289 18.00 -3.00 2.28
N PRO A 290 18.39 -4.19 2.77
CA PRO A 290 17.59 -4.92 3.76
C PRO A 290 17.48 -4.17 5.09
N TYR A 291 16.26 -4.09 5.63
CA TYR A 291 15.99 -3.46 6.92
C TYR A 291 16.13 -4.45 8.09
N PRO A 292 16.81 -4.07 9.18
CA PRO A 292 16.63 -4.78 10.44
C PRO A 292 15.23 -4.57 11.00
N VAL A 293 14.75 -5.51 11.81
CA VAL A 293 13.49 -5.33 12.56
C VAL A 293 13.79 -4.61 13.87
N LEU A 294 13.00 -3.61 14.23
CA LEU A 294 13.10 -2.94 15.54
C LEU A 294 12.05 -3.53 16.49
N GLU A 295 12.51 -4.07 17.61
CA GLU A 295 11.66 -4.60 18.67
C GLU A 295 11.81 -3.75 19.94
N LEU A 296 10.71 -3.19 20.42
CA LEU A 296 10.64 -2.40 21.65
C LEU A 296 10.01 -3.25 22.77
N ILE A 297 10.82 -3.60 23.76
CA ILE A 297 10.46 -4.48 24.88
C ILE A 297 10.37 -3.65 26.17
N GLY A 298 9.41 -3.95 27.03
CA GLY A 298 9.37 -3.34 28.36
C GLY A 298 8.02 -3.50 29.02
N GLU A 299 8.00 -3.38 30.34
CA GLU A 299 6.79 -3.56 31.15
C GLU A 299 5.75 -2.47 30.91
N GLN A 300 4.56 -2.63 31.50
CA GLN A 300 3.57 -1.56 31.48
C GLN A 300 4.13 -0.29 32.15
N GLY A 301 3.97 0.86 31.48
CA GLY A 301 4.53 2.12 31.98
C GLY A 301 5.93 2.46 31.48
N SER A 302 6.48 1.74 30.49
CA SER A 302 7.75 2.10 29.82
C SER A 302 7.60 2.96 28.56
N ALA A 303 6.42 3.53 28.30
CA ALA A 303 6.16 4.39 27.14
C ALA A 303 6.51 3.79 25.76
N LYS A 304 6.38 2.47 25.57
CA LYS A 304 6.64 1.76 24.30
C LYS A 304 5.83 2.31 23.13
N SER A 305 4.52 2.39 23.29
CA SER A 305 3.58 2.87 22.27
C SER A 305 3.94 4.29 21.84
N THR A 306 4.09 5.20 22.81
CA THR A 306 4.51 6.59 22.57
C THR A 306 5.87 6.68 21.87
N THR A 307 6.84 5.86 22.27
CA THR A 307 8.16 5.79 21.61
C THR A 307 8.03 5.32 20.16
N GLN A 308 7.24 4.28 19.92
CA GLN A 308 6.98 3.73 18.59
C GLN A 308 6.28 4.73 17.68
N GLU A 309 5.26 5.43 18.18
CA GLU A 309 4.55 6.48 17.45
C GLU A 309 5.47 7.64 17.10
N THR A 310 6.28 8.09 18.06
CA THR A 310 7.24 9.18 17.87
C THR A 310 8.29 8.83 16.83
N ILE A 311 8.87 7.63 16.87
CA ILE A 311 9.82 7.18 15.84
C ILE A 311 9.14 7.14 14.47
N ARG A 312 7.93 6.57 14.39
CA ARG A 312 7.19 6.47 13.14
C ARG A 312 6.81 7.84 12.57
N LEU A 313 6.59 8.85 13.41
CA LEU A 313 6.27 10.22 12.99
C LEU A 313 7.36 10.83 12.09
N PHE A 314 8.62 10.44 12.25
CA PHE A 314 9.72 10.93 11.41
C PHE A 314 9.93 10.12 10.11
N LEU A 315 9.17 9.03 9.90
CA LEU A 315 9.39 8.10 8.79
C LEU A 315 8.13 7.90 7.93
N ASP A 316 6.99 7.64 8.58
CA ASP A 316 5.73 7.32 7.92
C ASP A 316 4.52 7.73 8.79
N PRO A 317 4.27 9.04 8.97
CA PRO A 317 3.03 9.55 9.53
C PRO A 317 1.82 8.95 8.83
N ASN A 318 0.89 8.44 9.63
CA ASN A 318 -0.25 7.71 9.13
C ASN A 318 -1.48 7.93 10.01
N LYS A 319 -2.68 7.76 9.44
CA LYS A 319 -3.95 7.80 10.16
C LYS A 319 -3.96 6.81 11.33
N VAL A 320 -3.31 5.66 11.16
CA VAL A 320 -3.16 4.63 12.19
C VAL A 320 -1.68 4.39 12.42
N MET A 321 -1.14 4.98 13.49
CA MET A 321 0.29 4.91 13.83
C MET A 321 0.71 3.54 14.39
N LEU A 322 -0.20 2.85 15.07
CA LEU A 322 0.01 1.56 15.71
C LEU A 322 -1.06 0.57 15.26
N ARG A 323 -0.66 -0.61 14.78
CA ARG A 323 -1.59 -1.66 14.36
C ARG A 323 -1.51 -2.85 15.30
N GLY A 324 -2.65 -3.46 15.59
CA GLY A 324 -2.68 -4.72 16.31
C GLY A 324 -2.07 -5.87 15.49
N ARG A 325 -1.92 -7.03 16.14
CA ARG A 325 -1.39 -8.24 15.52
C ARG A 325 -2.16 -8.64 14.24
N PRO A 326 -1.47 -8.88 13.11
CA PRO A 326 -2.08 -9.45 11.89
C PRO A 326 -2.68 -10.84 12.14
N LYS A 327 -3.79 -11.18 11.47
CA LYS A 327 -4.43 -12.51 11.64
C LYS A 327 -3.72 -13.61 10.86
N GLY A 328 -3.07 -13.24 9.76
CA GLY A 328 -2.31 -14.15 8.90
C GLY A 328 -1.26 -13.42 8.06
N VAL A 329 -0.57 -14.18 7.22
CA VAL A 329 0.51 -13.65 6.36
C VAL A 329 -0.01 -12.62 5.35
N GLU A 330 -1.16 -12.89 4.72
CA GLU A 330 -1.79 -11.98 3.75
C GLU A 330 -2.03 -10.58 4.34
N ASP A 331 -2.52 -10.50 5.57
CA ASP A 331 -2.73 -9.22 6.28
C ASP A 331 -1.43 -8.41 6.42
N VAL A 332 -0.27 -9.08 6.55
CA VAL A 332 1.04 -8.43 6.64
C VAL A 332 1.37 -7.77 5.30
N PHE A 333 1.21 -8.49 4.19
CA PHE A 333 1.49 -7.96 2.84
C PHE A 333 0.50 -6.88 2.41
N VAL A 334 -0.77 -7.00 2.79
CA VAL A 334 -1.76 -5.93 2.59
C VAL A 334 -1.37 -4.67 3.38
N ALA A 335 -0.91 -4.82 4.61
CA ALA A 335 -0.41 -3.69 5.39
C ALA A 335 0.86 -3.10 4.75
N ALA A 336 1.76 -3.94 4.26
CA ALA A 336 3.02 -3.56 3.61
C ALA A 336 2.79 -2.72 2.33
N GLY A 337 1.82 -3.12 1.48
CA GLY A 337 1.49 -2.37 0.27
C GLY A 337 0.84 -1.00 0.52
N ALA A 338 0.39 -0.72 1.74
CA ALA A 338 -0.29 0.52 2.11
C ALA A 338 0.51 1.42 3.06
N ASN A 339 1.65 0.97 3.60
CA ASN A 339 2.43 1.69 4.59
C ASN A 339 3.90 1.58 4.24
N HIS A 340 4.71 2.60 4.54
CA HIS A 340 6.16 2.45 4.43
C HIS A 340 6.69 1.64 5.60
N VAL A 341 6.29 1.99 6.82
CA VAL A 341 6.70 1.28 8.04
C VAL A 341 5.56 0.37 8.52
N ILE A 342 5.84 -0.92 8.68
CA ILE A 342 4.95 -1.85 9.37
C ILE A 342 5.13 -1.66 10.87
N SER A 343 4.14 -1.06 11.52
CA SER A 343 4.16 -0.73 12.95
C SER A 343 3.15 -1.58 13.71
N LEU A 344 3.65 -2.61 14.42
CA LEU A 344 2.84 -3.56 15.18
C LEU A 344 2.93 -3.29 16.68
N GLU A 345 1.82 -3.34 17.38
CA GLU A 345 1.74 -3.04 18.81
C GLU A 345 1.07 -4.17 19.60
N ASN A 346 1.46 -4.27 20.88
CA ASN A 346 0.87 -5.11 21.92
C ASN A 346 0.95 -6.58 21.53
N LEU A 347 2.08 -6.97 20.95
CA LEU A 347 2.34 -8.35 20.62
C LEU A 347 2.73 -9.12 21.88
N SER A 348 2.02 -10.22 22.13
CA SER A 348 2.38 -11.22 23.14
C SER A 348 3.22 -12.36 22.56
N GLY A 349 3.40 -12.38 21.24
CA GLY A 349 4.10 -13.41 20.48
C GLY A 349 3.67 -13.40 19.03
N ILE A 350 4.49 -14.01 18.17
CA ILE A 350 4.23 -14.18 16.74
C ILE A 350 4.28 -15.65 16.36
N THR A 351 3.48 -16.06 15.36
CA THR A 351 3.54 -17.43 14.84
C THR A 351 4.79 -17.62 13.96
N PRO A 352 5.21 -18.86 13.68
CA PRO A 352 6.27 -19.13 12.72
C PRO A 352 6.04 -18.46 11.36
N GLU A 353 4.82 -18.54 10.84
CA GLU A 353 4.45 -17.99 9.53
C GLU A 353 4.54 -16.46 9.52
N LEU A 354 4.10 -15.80 10.60
CA LEU A 354 4.28 -14.35 10.74
C LEU A 354 5.75 -13.97 10.86
N SER A 355 6.55 -14.74 11.60
CA SER A 355 7.99 -14.50 11.71
C SER A 355 8.68 -14.61 10.35
N ASP A 356 8.30 -15.60 9.53
CA ASP A 356 8.85 -15.76 8.18
C ASP A 356 8.39 -14.62 7.26
N ALA A 357 7.13 -14.18 7.39
CA ALA A 357 6.61 -13.02 6.66
C ALA A 357 7.37 -11.73 6.96
N LEU A 358 7.64 -11.44 8.24
CA LEU A 358 8.41 -10.27 8.65
C LEU A 358 9.87 -10.35 8.17
N CYS A 359 10.49 -11.54 8.15
CA CYS A 359 11.79 -11.74 7.52
C CYS A 359 11.74 -11.37 6.03
N THR A 360 10.77 -11.90 5.29
CA THR A 360 10.64 -11.67 3.84
C THR A 360 10.46 -10.19 3.53
N ILE A 361 9.54 -9.51 4.22
CA ILE A 361 9.24 -8.09 3.96
C ILE A 361 10.41 -7.18 4.36
N SER A 362 11.12 -7.50 5.44
CA SER A 362 12.27 -6.68 5.87
C SER A 362 13.48 -6.79 4.93
N THR A 363 13.60 -7.87 4.15
CA THR A 363 14.72 -8.06 3.20
C THR A 363 14.36 -7.93 1.72
N GLY A 364 13.10 -7.60 1.41
CA GLY A 364 12.65 -7.32 0.04
C GLY A 364 12.24 -8.54 -0.78
N GLY A 365 11.53 -9.49 -0.18
CA GLY A 365 10.95 -10.63 -0.89
C GLY A 365 9.45 -10.48 -1.18
N GLY A 366 8.98 -11.12 -2.25
CA GLY A 366 7.56 -11.18 -2.59
C GLY A 366 6.83 -12.40 -2.02
N GLN A 367 5.51 -12.28 -1.84
CA GLN A 367 4.63 -13.42 -1.62
C GLN A 367 3.60 -13.50 -2.75
N ALA A 368 3.44 -14.68 -3.32
CA ALA A 368 2.31 -15.00 -4.19
C ALA A 368 1.07 -15.30 -3.34
N GLY A 369 0.00 -14.52 -3.51
CA GLY A 369 -1.24 -14.64 -2.74
C GLY A 369 -2.48 -14.47 -3.61
N ARG A 370 -3.50 -15.30 -3.39
CA ARG A 370 -4.81 -15.11 -4.03
C ARG A 370 -5.55 -14.02 -3.27
N LEU A 371 -5.74 -12.84 -3.87
CA LEU A 371 -6.69 -11.85 -3.35
C LEU A 371 -8.10 -12.47 -3.35
N PHE A 372 -8.77 -12.47 -2.20
CA PHE A 372 -10.20 -12.77 -2.17
C PHE A 372 -10.97 -11.71 -2.99
N PHE A 373 -11.75 -12.20 -3.97
CA PHE A 373 -12.65 -11.47 -4.88
C PHE A 373 -12.12 -10.99 -6.25
N THR A 374 -11.07 -11.59 -6.81
CA THR A 374 -10.84 -11.56 -8.27
C THR A 374 -10.50 -12.95 -8.82
N ASN A 375 -10.99 -13.21 -10.03
CA ASN A 375 -11.06 -14.53 -10.64
C ASN A 375 -9.66 -15.12 -10.89
N GLY A 376 -9.39 -16.32 -10.37
CA GLY A 376 -8.47 -17.32 -10.95
C GLY A 376 -6.97 -17.01 -11.08
N GLU A 377 -6.55 -15.75 -11.05
CA GLU A 377 -5.16 -15.31 -11.27
C GLU A 377 -4.42 -15.14 -9.93
N GLU A 378 -3.18 -15.61 -9.89
CA GLU A 378 -2.28 -15.46 -8.75
C GLU A 378 -1.73 -14.03 -8.74
N HIS A 379 -2.10 -13.23 -7.75
CA HIS A 379 -1.55 -11.90 -7.56
C HIS A 379 -0.28 -12.00 -6.70
N ILE A 380 0.85 -11.57 -7.23
CA ILE A 380 2.09 -11.48 -6.46
C ILE A 380 2.12 -10.11 -5.77
N ILE A 381 2.24 -10.10 -4.45
CA ILE A 381 2.48 -8.88 -3.69
C ILE A 381 3.96 -8.89 -3.30
N GLU A 382 4.73 -8.04 -3.96
CA GLU A 382 6.10 -7.73 -3.54
C GLU A 382 6.09 -6.61 -2.50
N ALA A 383 6.83 -6.80 -1.42
CA ALA A 383 6.88 -5.84 -0.33
C ALA A 383 8.29 -5.75 0.25
N HIS A 384 8.73 -4.53 0.51
CA HIS A 384 10.01 -4.22 1.11
C HIS A 384 9.85 -3.07 2.09
N ASN A 385 9.74 -3.37 3.38
CA ASN A 385 9.31 -2.40 4.38
C ASN A 385 10.09 -2.52 5.69
N PRO A 386 10.48 -1.41 6.32
CA PRO A 386 10.92 -1.41 7.70
C PRO A 386 9.82 -1.95 8.61
N VAL A 387 10.21 -2.77 9.59
CA VAL A 387 9.30 -3.36 10.57
C VAL A 387 9.68 -2.88 11.96
N MET A 388 8.71 -2.33 12.67
CA MET A 388 8.81 -1.99 14.09
C MET A 388 7.68 -2.68 14.86
N LEU A 389 8.03 -3.31 15.97
CA LEU A 389 7.06 -3.97 16.83
C LEU A 389 7.31 -3.73 18.31
N ASN A 390 6.27 -3.77 19.13
CA ASN A 390 6.40 -3.73 20.58
C ASN A 390 5.67 -4.87 21.30
N GLY A 391 6.14 -5.16 22.51
CA GLY A 391 5.56 -6.16 23.41
C GLY A 391 5.97 -5.92 24.85
N ILE A 392 5.27 -6.56 25.79
CA ILE A 392 5.65 -6.53 27.21
C ILE A 392 6.96 -7.30 27.40
N GLY A 393 7.05 -8.49 26.81
CA GLY A 393 8.26 -9.30 26.74
C GLY A 393 8.77 -9.43 25.31
N ALA A 394 9.88 -10.17 25.15
CA ALA A 394 10.43 -10.49 23.83
C ALA A 394 9.41 -11.28 23.00
N VAL A 395 9.06 -10.72 21.84
CA VAL A 395 8.12 -11.26 20.86
C VAL A 395 8.89 -12.06 19.82
N VAL A 396 10.03 -11.55 19.39
CA VAL A 396 10.90 -12.19 18.41
C VAL A 396 11.75 -13.25 19.10
N THR A 397 11.36 -14.52 18.95
CA THR A 397 12.05 -15.66 19.58
C THR A 397 12.62 -16.64 18.56
N ARG A 398 12.23 -16.54 17.29
CA ARG A 398 12.74 -17.43 16.24
C ARG A 398 14.13 -16.98 15.81
N PRO A 399 15.13 -17.89 15.76
CA PRO A 399 16.52 -17.51 15.48
C PRO A 399 16.72 -16.74 14.19
N ASP A 400 15.94 -17.05 13.14
CA ASP A 400 16.08 -16.40 11.85
C ASP A 400 15.74 -14.90 11.91
N LEU A 401 14.57 -14.56 12.48
CA LEU A 401 14.15 -13.17 12.65
C LEU A 401 14.98 -12.48 13.73
N LEU A 402 15.24 -13.15 14.86
CA LEU A 402 16.03 -12.62 15.98
C LEU A 402 17.41 -12.13 15.52
N ASP A 403 18.07 -12.87 14.64
CA ASP A 403 19.39 -12.52 14.11
C ASP A 403 19.39 -11.23 13.25
N ARG A 404 18.21 -10.79 12.79
CA ARG A 404 17.96 -9.55 12.04
C ARG A 404 17.27 -8.46 12.90
N THR A 405 17.05 -8.70 14.19
CA THR A 405 16.31 -7.79 15.07
C THR A 405 17.25 -6.96 15.94
N ILE A 406 16.92 -5.69 16.11
CA ILE A 406 17.45 -4.79 17.13
C ILE A 406 16.42 -4.76 18.27
N ALA A 407 16.73 -5.45 19.37
CA ALA A 407 15.82 -5.54 20.52
C ALA A 407 16.21 -4.54 21.61
N VAL A 408 15.40 -3.50 21.80
CA VAL A 408 15.63 -2.41 22.76
C VAL A 408 14.77 -2.65 24.00
N CYS A 409 15.37 -2.64 25.18
CA CYS A 409 14.66 -2.79 26.44
C CYS A 409 14.42 -1.42 27.08
N LEU A 410 13.18 -0.94 27.01
CA LEU A 410 12.78 0.37 27.50
C LEU A 410 12.56 0.32 29.02
N PRO A 411 13.19 1.22 29.80
CA PRO A 411 13.03 1.26 31.24
C PRO A 411 11.64 1.75 31.63
N VAL A 412 11.19 1.42 32.85
CA VAL A 412 9.96 2.00 33.40
C VAL A 412 10.20 3.49 33.66
N ILE A 413 9.29 4.36 33.19
CA ILE A 413 9.42 5.80 33.40
C ILE A 413 9.11 6.16 34.86
N GLY A 414 10.00 6.93 35.48
CA GLY A 414 9.81 7.41 36.85
C GLY A 414 8.80 8.56 36.93
N GLU A 415 8.98 9.56 36.08
CA GLU A 415 8.09 10.71 35.96
C GLU A 415 7.21 10.55 34.72
N ARG A 416 5.90 10.65 34.92
CA ARG A 416 4.92 10.53 33.83
C ARG A 416 4.48 11.93 33.40
N ILE A 417 4.54 12.17 32.10
CA ILE A 417 3.86 13.31 31.47
C ILE A 417 2.59 12.83 30.79
N THR A 418 1.65 13.74 30.59
CA THR A 418 0.42 13.48 29.84
C THR A 418 0.68 13.42 28.34
N GLU A 419 -0.24 12.81 27.60
CA GLU A 419 -0.21 12.78 26.13
C GLU A 419 -0.20 14.20 25.53
N ALA A 420 -0.94 15.13 26.13
CA ALA A 420 -0.97 16.53 25.70
C ALA A 420 0.38 17.23 25.90
N GLU A 421 1.05 17.01 27.03
CA GLU A 421 2.39 17.56 27.28
C GLU A 421 3.43 16.97 26.33
N HIS A 422 3.35 15.67 26.05
CA HIS A 422 4.20 15.02 25.07
C HIS A 422 3.98 15.57 23.66
N ALA A 423 2.72 15.72 23.23
CA ALA A 423 2.38 16.32 21.94
C ALA A 423 2.96 17.74 21.80
N VAL A 424 2.85 18.58 22.83
CA VAL A 424 3.46 19.92 22.84
C VAL A 424 4.98 19.85 22.72
N ALA A 425 5.63 18.89 23.41
CA ALA A 425 7.07 18.70 23.31
C ALA A 425 7.50 18.25 21.90
N VAL A 426 6.73 17.35 21.28
CA VAL A 426 6.91 16.89 19.91
C VAL A 426 6.75 18.05 18.93
N ASP A 427 5.62 18.77 18.96
CA ASP A 427 5.34 19.88 18.04
C ASP A 427 6.44 20.94 18.07
N ARG A 428 6.97 21.23 19.26
CA ARG A 428 8.06 22.20 19.44
C ARG A 428 9.38 21.74 18.83
N SER A 429 9.70 20.45 18.93
CA SER A 429 11.05 19.93 18.66
C SER A 429 11.15 19.21 17.31
N ALA A 430 10.04 18.70 16.80
CA ALA A 430 9.95 17.87 15.60
C ALA A 430 10.59 18.50 14.35
N PRO A 431 10.40 19.80 14.01
CA PRO A 431 11.07 20.39 12.85
C PRO A 431 12.59 20.32 12.91
N SER A 432 13.16 20.55 14.11
CA SER A 432 14.61 20.51 14.32
C SER A 432 15.15 19.07 14.38
N VAL A 433 14.39 18.14 14.96
CA VAL A 433 14.72 16.71 14.91
C VAL A 433 14.72 16.20 13.46
N MET A 434 13.69 16.54 12.67
CA MET A 434 13.60 16.14 11.27
C MET A 434 14.78 16.68 10.46
N ALA A 435 15.10 17.96 10.59
CA ALA A 435 16.28 18.55 9.95
C ALA A 435 17.58 17.84 10.37
N GLY A 436 17.76 17.57 11.68
CA GLY A 436 18.92 16.87 12.20
C GLY A 436 19.05 15.42 11.71
N LEU A 437 17.93 14.71 11.55
CA LEU A 437 17.92 13.36 10.95
C LEU A 437 18.36 13.42 9.48
N LEU A 438 17.88 14.39 8.71
CA LEU A 438 18.24 14.56 7.30
C LEU A 438 19.70 15.00 7.12
N ASP A 439 20.19 15.89 7.98
CA ASP A 439 21.60 16.31 8.02
C ASP A 439 22.51 15.12 8.31
N LEU A 440 22.18 14.35 9.34
CA LEU A 440 22.94 13.15 9.69
C LEU A 440 22.85 12.09 8.58
N PHE A 441 21.70 11.95 7.92
CA PHE A 441 21.55 11.03 6.80
C PHE A 441 22.48 11.42 5.64
N ALA A 442 22.51 12.69 5.23
CA ALA A 442 23.41 13.17 4.19
C ALA A 442 24.89 12.93 4.54
N GLN A 443 25.29 13.25 5.78
CA GLN A 443 26.66 13.02 6.28
C GLN A 443 27.02 11.53 6.32
N THR A 444 26.08 10.68 6.73
CA THR A 444 26.22 9.22 6.74
C THR A 444 26.44 8.69 5.32
N LEU A 445 25.64 9.14 4.35
CA LEU A 445 25.78 8.76 2.95
C LEU A 445 27.14 9.19 2.38
N ALA A 446 27.65 10.36 2.74
CA ALA A 446 28.97 10.84 2.32
C ALA A 446 30.12 9.96 2.85
N GLY A 447 29.97 9.40 4.04
CA GLY A 447 30.98 8.53 4.67
C GLY A 447 30.85 7.05 4.33
N LEU A 448 29.77 6.64 3.66
CA LEU A 448 29.41 5.23 3.51
C LEU A 448 30.46 4.43 2.73
N ASP A 449 30.93 4.96 1.60
CA ASP A 449 31.94 4.30 0.74
C ASP A 449 33.31 4.16 1.43
N ALA A 450 33.58 4.95 2.47
CA ALA A 450 34.83 4.89 3.23
C ALA A 450 34.80 3.84 4.37
N VAL A 451 33.66 3.20 4.61
CA VAL A 451 33.53 2.14 5.61
C VAL A 451 34.04 0.82 5.03
N HIS A 452 35.00 0.22 5.72
CA HIS A 452 35.48 -1.12 5.42
C HIS A 452 35.21 -2.05 6.60
N ILE A 453 34.43 -3.11 6.33
CA ILE A 453 34.23 -4.24 7.24
C ILE A 453 34.77 -5.50 6.53
N ASP A 454 35.76 -6.16 7.14
CA ASP A 454 36.35 -7.40 6.64
C ASP A 454 35.22 -8.43 6.40
N PRO A 455 35.15 -9.08 5.22
CA PRO A 455 34.12 -10.07 4.90
C PRO A 455 33.85 -11.12 5.98
N LYS A 456 34.88 -11.53 6.75
CA LYS A 456 34.73 -12.53 7.82
C LYS A 456 33.98 -12.01 9.07
N ASP A 457 33.99 -10.69 9.26
CA ASP A 457 33.43 -10.00 10.42
C ASP A 457 32.06 -9.37 10.11
N ARG A 458 31.58 -9.51 8.87
CA ARG A 458 30.29 -8.95 8.44
C ARG A 458 29.13 -9.68 9.13
N PRO A 459 28.25 -8.96 9.83
CA PRO A 459 27.02 -9.55 10.34
C PRO A 459 26.05 -9.87 9.18
N ARG A 460 24.97 -10.58 9.50
CA ARG A 460 23.92 -10.92 8.52
C ARG A 460 23.33 -9.69 7.84
N MET A 461 23.09 -8.62 8.61
CA MET A 461 22.66 -7.31 8.11
C MET A 461 23.88 -6.47 7.75
N ALA A 462 24.59 -6.85 6.69
CA ALA A 462 25.87 -6.23 6.34
C ALA A 462 25.71 -4.77 5.90
N ASP A 463 24.69 -4.43 5.11
CA ASP A 463 24.43 -3.06 4.66
C ASP A 463 24.10 -2.13 5.83
N PHE A 464 23.27 -2.61 6.76
CA PHE A 464 22.99 -1.92 8.01
C PHE A 464 24.26 -1.69 8.85
N ALA A 465 25.18 -2.65 8.84
CA ALA A 465 26.45 -2.51 9.56
C ALA A 465 27.35 -1.44 8.95
N HIS A 466 27.38 -1.33 7.61
CA HIS A 466 28.11 -0.26 6.94
C HIS A 466 27.47 1.10 7.22
N LEU A 467 26.13 1.19 7.17
CA LEU A 467 25.41 2.42 7.53
C LEU A 467 25.71 2.85 8.95
N GLY A 468 25.51 1.98 9.92
CA GLY A 468 25.68 2.31 11.34
C GLY A 468 27.10 2.76 11.66
N GLU A 469 28.10 2.11 11.06
CA GLU A 469 29.51 2.51 11.16
C GLU A 469 29.78 3.87 10.49
N ALA A 470 29.21 4.16 9.32
CA ALA A 470 29.33 5.46 8.66
C ALA A 470 28.67 6.57 9.47
N MET A 471 27.46 6.31 9.99
CA MET A 471 26.69 7.23 10.81
C MET A 471 27.44 7.54 12.11
N HIS A 472 27.97 6.52 12.77
CA HIS A 472 28.72 6.71 14.01
C HIS A 472 29.98 7.56 13.80
N ARG A 473 30.71 7.37 12.68
CA ARG A 473 31.84 8.22 12.30
C ARG A 473 31.42 9.66 12.00
N ALA A 474 30.29 9.85 11.31
CA ALA A 474 29.74 11.19 11.06
C ALA A 474 29.42 11.94 12.36
N MET A 475 28.99 11.22 13.39
CA MET A 475 28.79 11.76 14.75
C MET A 475 30.09 11.94 15.56
N GLY A 476 31.27 11.75 14.94
CA GLY A 476 32.58 11.87 15.61
C GLY A 476 33.03 10.61 16.37
N GLY A 477 32.32 9.49 16.21
CA GLY A 477 32.67 8.21 16.82
C GLY A 477 33.91 7.56 16.20
N THR A 478 34.56 6.68 16.96
CA THR A 478 35.78 5.98 16.50
C THR A 478 35.44 4.83 15.56
N PRO A 479 36.23 4.61 14.49
CA PRO A 479 36.04 3.48 13.58
C PRO A 479 35.97 2.12 14.31
N GLY A 480 34.97 1.31 13.98
CA GLY A 480 34.72 -0.04 14.49
C GLY A 480 33.94 -0.08 15.81
N ALA A 481 33.76 1.06 16.50
CA ALA A 481 33.06 1.08 17.79
C ALA A 481 31.58 0.74 17.65
N TRP A 482 30.92 1.27 16.61
CA TRP A 482 29.51 0.96 16.37
C TRP A 482 29.32 -0.50 15.97
N LEU A 483 30.19 -1.05 15.12
CA LEU A 483 30.14 -2.47 14.77
C LEU A 483 30.30 -3.37 16.00
N ALA A 484 31.24 -3.06 16.89
CA ALA A 484 31.44 -3.79 18.13
C ALA A 484 30.20 -3.72 19.05
N MET A 485 29.58 -2.54 19.16
CA MET A 485 28.33 -2.33 19.88
C MET A 485 27.20 -3.18 19.28
N TYR A 486 27.00 -3.13 17.96
CA TYR A 486 25.97 -3.91 17.27
C TYR A 486 26.16 -5.42 17.44
N LEU A 487 27.39 -5.93 17.30
CA LEU A 487 27.70 -7.34 17.52
C LEU A 487 27.57 -7.77 18.99
N GLY A 488 27.84 -6.86 19.94
CA GLY A 488 27.53 -7.05 21.36
C GLY A 488 26.03 -7.20 21.58
N HIS A 489 25.26 -6.22 21.10
CA HIS A 489 23.80 -6.19 21.23
C HIS A 489 23.12 -7.45 20.71
N ARG A 490 23.55 -7.93 19.53
CA ARG A 490 23.02 -9.17 18.95
C ARG A 490 23.29 -10.37 19.85
N ARG A 491 24.52 -10.52 20.35
CA ARG A 491 24.89 -11.62 21.27
C ARG A 491 24.04 -11.58 22.54
N ASP A 492 23.79 -10.39 23.08
CA ASP A 492 22.99 -10.22 24.29
C ASP A 492 21.51 -10.51 24.04
N ALA A 493 20.95 -10.15 22.89
CA ALA A 493 19.58 -10.50 22.50
C ALA A 493 19.39 -12.02 22.36
N ILE A 494 20.37 -12.71 21.79
CA ILE A 494 20.41 -14.17 21.71
C ILE A 494 20.50 -14.78 23.11
N ARG A 495 21.37 -14.26 23.97
CA ARG A 495 21.53 -14.73 25.35
C ARG A 495 20.25 -14.56 26.16
N ARG A 496 19.58 -13.41 26.07
CA ARG A 496 18.28 -13.17 26.73
C ARG A 496 17.21 -14.18 26.29
N THR A 497 17.18 -14.55 25.00
CA THR A 497 16.29 -15.60 24.50
C THR A 497 16.61 -16.96 25.14
N ILE A 498 17.90 -17.27 25.29
CA ILE A 498 18.37 -18.49 25.94
C ILE A 498 18.02 -18.48 27.45
N ASP A 499 18.14 -17.35 28.14
CA ASP A 499 17.77 -17.16 29.54
C ASP A 499 16.28 -17.40 29.79
N SER A 500 15.42 -17.04 28.82
CA SER A 500 13.98 -17.33 28.88
C SER A 500 13.61 -18.80 28.59
N SER A 501 14.55 -19.63 28.14
CA SER A 501 14.31 -21.03 27.79
C SER A 501 14.89 -21.97 28.86
N PRO A 502 14.03 -22.61 29.69
CA PRO A 502 14.49 -23.55 30.72
C PRO A 502 15.36 -24.69 30.14
N VAL A 503 15.07 -25.13 28.91
CA VAL A 503 15.83 -26.18 28.21
C VAL A 503 17.20 -25.68 27.77
N ALA A 504 17.28 -24.45 27.26
CA ALA A 504 18.56 -23.88 26.84
C ALA A 504 19.47 -23.61 28.06
N GLN A 505 18.90 -23.13 29.17
CA GLN A 505 19.60 -23.01 30.46
C GLN A 505 20.13 -24.36 30.95
N ALA A 506 19.32 -25.42 30.90
CA ALA A 506 19.76 -26.78 31.24
C ALA A 506 20.95 -27.25 30.39
N CYS A 507 20.97 -26.89 29.11
CA CYS A 507 22.08 -27.22 28.21
C CYS A 507 23.35 -26.44 28.57
N ILE A 508 23.22 -25.16 28.92
CA ILE A 508 24.34 -24.33 29.38
C ILE A 508 24.92 -24.89 30.68
N GLU A 509 24.08 -25.11 31.70
CA GLU A 509 24.49 -25.67 32.99
C GLU A 509 25.23 -27.01 32.82
N LEU A 510 24.75 -27.88 31.92
CA LEU A 510 25.43 -29.14 31.62
C LEU A 510 26.83 -28.92 31.05
N VAL A 511 27.00 -27.97 30.13
CA VAL A 511 28.29 -27.70 29.48
C VAL A 511 29.25 -26.92 30.38
N GLU A 512 28.76 -25.92 31.11
CA GLU A 512 29.56 -25.14 32.08
C GLU A 512 30.07 -25.99 33.24
N SER A 513 29.32 -27.04 33.64
CA SER A 513 29.79 -28.05 34.60
C SER A 513 30.82 -29.04 34.02
N GLY A 514 31.34 -28.79 32.81
CA GLY A 514 32.27 -29.68 32.09
C GLY A 514 31.60 -30.93 31.51
N GLY A 515 30.27 -30.98 31.50
CA GLY A 515 29.49 -32.09 30.97
C GLY A 515 29.37 -32.07 29.46
N ARG A 516 29.35 -33.26 28.87
CA ARG A 516 29.01 -33.49 27.46
C ARG A 516 27.98 -34.60 27.38
N TYR A 517 27.12 -34.55 26.37
CA TYR A 517 26.12 -35.57 26.15
C TYR A 517 26.12 -36.05 24.70
N SER A 518 26.07 -37.37 24.52
CA SER A 518 25.85 -38.02 23.25
C SER A 518 25.03 -39.27 23.51
N GLY A 519 23.80 -39.30 23.01
CA GLY A 519 22.87 -40.41 23.25
C GLY A 519 21.45 -40.02 22.90
N THR A 520 20.48 -40.79 23.39
CA THR A 520 19.07 -40.55 23.08
C THR A 520 18.56 -39.26 23.72
N VAL A 521 17.62 -38.56 23.06
CA VAL A 521 16.91 -37.41 23.61
C VAL A 521 16.15 -37.80 24.87
N LYS A 522 15.65 -39.05 24.93
CA LYS A 522 15.04 -39.61 26.15
C LYS A 522 16.04 -39.63 27.30
N GLY A 523 17.25 -40.15 27.08
CA GLY A 523 18.29 -40.16 28.11
C GLY A 523 18.74 -38.76 28.53
N LEU A 524 18.73 -37.78 27.61
CA LEU A 524 19.04 -36.38 27.96
C LEU A 524 17.93 -35.77 28.83
N LEU A 525 16.67 -36.08 28.53
CA LEU A 525 15.53 -35.64 29.34
C LEU A 525 15.61 -36.22 30.76
N GLU A 526 15.91 -37.52 30.87
CA GLU A 526 16.13 -38.18 32.16
C GLU A 526 17.30 -37.53 32.91
N LEU A 527 18.44 -37.30 32.25
CA LEU A 527 19.60 -36.62 32.84
C LEU A 527 19.24 -35.23 33.39
N PHE A 528 18.52 -34.41 32.61
CA PHE A 528 18.07 -33.10 33.07
C PHE A 528 17.12 -33.21 34.26
N ASN A 529 16.15 -34.12 34.22
CA ASN A 529 15.21 -34.32 35.32
C ASN A 529 15.91 -34.81 36.60
N THR A 530 16.92 -35.69 36.48
CA THR A 530 17.70 -36.16 37.63
C THR A 530 18.53 -35.04 38.24
N ARG A 531 19.24 -34.24 37.43
CA ARG A 531 20.01 -33.08 37.93
C ARG A 531 19.11 -32.02 38.56
N ASN A 532 17.88 -31.86 38.07
CA ASN A 532 16.93 -30.91 38.63
C ASN A 532 16.36 -31.33 39.98
N ALA A 533 16.31 -32.63 40.30
CA ALA A 533 15.85 -33.08 41.62
C ALA A 533 16.74 -32.56 42.76
N ASP A 534 18.00 -32.21 42.45
CA ASP A 534 18.98 -31.66 43.40
C ASP A 534 18.98 -30.12 43.46
N SER A 535 18.37 -29.44 42.49
CA SER A 535 18.29 -27.97 42.41
C SER A 535 16.85 -27.50 42.57
N ASN A 536 16.57 -26.66 43.57
CA ASN A 536 15.23 -26.17 43.96
C ASN A 536 14.58 -25.19 42.93
N ILE A 537 14.73 -25.45 41.62
CA ILE A 537 14.28 -24.58 40.52
C ILE A 537 13.04 -25.22 39.88
N GLU A 538 11.86 -24.66 40.14
CA GLU A 538 10.63 -25.03 39.45
C GLU A 538 10.71 -24.58 37.98
N ARG A 539 10.93 -25.50 37.03
CA ARG A 539 11.02 -25.17 35.58
C ARG A 539 9.66 -24.85 34.91
N GLY A 540 8.60 -24.62 35.70
CA GLY A 540 7.27 -24.18 35.26
C GLY A 540 6.57 -25.10 34.25
N ASP A 541 5.43 -24.64 33.73
CA ASP A 541 4.62 -25.35 32.73
C ASP A 541 5.29 -25.51 31.35
N TYR A 542 6.41 -24.81 31.12
CA TYR A 542 7.14 -24.79 29.85
C TYR A 542 8.23 -25.86 29.74
N TRP A 543 8.48 -26.66 30.79
CA TRP A 543 9.42 -27.78 30.75
C TRP A 543 8.90 -28.97 29.92
N PRO A 544 9.66 -29.50 28.96
CA PRO A 544 9.19 -30.63 28.14
C PRO A 544 8.96 -31.90 28.97
N ARG A 545 7.75 -32.45 28.91
CA ARG A 545 7.38 -33.71 29.60
C ARG A 545 7.56 -34.97 28.75
N SER A 546 8.02 -34.83 27.51
CA SER A 546 8.23 -35.96 26.60
C SER A 546 9.55 -35.84 25.83
N PRO A 547 10.19 -36.95 25.42
CA PRO A 547 11.38 -36.93 24.58
C PRO A 547 11.15 -36.21 23.25
N LYS A 548 9.94 -36.30 22.68
CA LYS A 548 9.57 -35.56 21.46
C LYS A 548 9.59 -34.05 21.73
N GLY A 549 8.92 -33.60 22.79
CA GLY A 549 8.90 -32.19 23.20
C GLY A 549 10.29 -31.64 23.52
N LEU A 550 11.16 -32.44 24.17
CA LEU A 550 12.54 -32.05 24.39
C LEU A 550 13.31 -31.95 23.06
N GLY A 551 13.16 -32.93 22.17
CA GLY A 551 13.82 -32.90 20.85
C GLY A 551 13.47 -31.64 20.05
N ASP A 552 12.20 -31.22 20.08
CA ASP A 552 11.74 -29.99 19.42
C ASP A 552 12.22 -28.73 20.13
N ALA A 553 12.33 -28.73 21.46
CA ALA A 553 12.94 -27.63 22.21
C ALA A 553 14.45 -27.51 21.94
N LEU A 554 15.18 -28.63 21.88
CA LEU A 554 16.61 -28.66 21.56
C LEU A 554 16.88 -28.16 20.14
N ARG A 555 16.09 -28.59 19.15
CA ARG A 555 16.22 -28.07 17.77
C ARG A 555 15.98 -26.58 17.68
N ARG A 556 15.03 -26.04 18.46
CA ARG A 556 14.77 -24.59 18.55
C ARG A 556 15.91 -23.84 19.23
N ALA A 557 16.50 -24.40 20.28
CA ALA A 557 17.60 -23.78 21.02
C ALA A 557 18.97 -23.89 20.33
N ALA A 558 19.15 -24.89 19.44
CA ALA A 558 20.45 -25.20 18.84
C ALA A 558 21.12 -24.04 18.08
N PRO A 559 20.42 -23.21 17.28
CA PRO A 559 21.05 -22.06 16.62
C PRO A 559 21.57 -21.01 17.62
N ALA A 560 20.78 -20.68 18.64
CA ALA A 560 21.13 -19.71 19.67
C ALA A 560 22.32 -20.19 20.52
N LEU A 561 22.28 -21.45 20.95
CA LEU A 561 23.39 -22.08 21.70
C LEU A 561 24.70 -22.09 20.89
N ARG A 562 24.63 -22.30 19.57
CA ARG A 562 25.80 -22.28 18.68
C ARG A 562 26.47 -20.91 18.65
N GLN A 563 25.70 -19.82 18.68
CA GLN A 563 26.23 -18.45 18.67
C GLN A 563 26.98 -18.09 19.95
N ILE A 564 26.68 -18.74 21.08
CA ILE A 564 27.42 -18.60 22.34
C ILE A 564 28.49 -19.69 22.55
N GLY A 565 28.82 -20.45 21.49
CA GLY A 565 29.89 -21.45 21.54
C GLY A 565 29.48 -22.80 22.11
N ILE A 566 28.20 -23.16 22.13
CA ILE A 566 27.70 -24.48 22.54
C ILE A 566 27.18 -25.24 21.32
N HIS A 567 27.74 -26.41 21.03
CA HIS A 567 27.31 -27.23 19.91
C HIS A 567 26.20 -28.19 20.35
N LEU A 568 24.98 -27.92 19.88
CA LEU A 568 23.81 -28.79 20.02
C LEU A 568 23.35 -29.29 18.65
N SER A 569 23.14 -30.60 18.51
CA SER A 569 22.50 -31.22 17.34
C SER A 569 21.56 -32.34 17.75
N VAL A 570 20.50 -32.55 16.96
CA VAL A 570 19.56 -33.67 17.11
C VAL A 570 19.53 -34.39 15.76
N ASP A 571 19.69 -35.72 15.77
CA ASP A 571 19.68 -36.53 14.55
C ASP A 571 18.36 -36.33 13.77
N THR A 572 18.44 -36.46 12.44
CA THR A 572 17.29 -36.28 11.53
C THR A 572 16.43 -37.53 11.40
N LYS A 573 16.99 -38.71 11.69
CA LYS A 573 16.28 -40.00 11.64
C LYS A 573 16.45 -40.77 12.96
N PRO A 574 15.37 -41.36 13.51
CA PRO A 574 15.46 -42.17 14.72
C PRO A 574 16.28 -43.44 14.47
N ARG A 575 17.02 -43.88 15.48
CA ARG A 575 17.71 -45.16 15.54
C ARG A 575 16.84 -46.20 16.27
N ARG A 576 17.31 -47.45 16.36
CA ARG A 576 16.58 -48.55 17.04
C ARG A 576 16.20 -48.23 18.50
N ASP A 577 17.00 -47.42 19.18
CA ASP A 577 16.85 -47.01 20.57
C ASP A 577 16.24 -45.60 20.73
N GLY A 578 15.87 -44.94 19.62
CA GLY A 578 15.16 -43.67 19.62
C GLY A 578 15.91 -42.53 18.91
N MET A 579 15.49 -41.30 19.19
CA MET A 579 16.08 -40.10 18.58
C MET A 579 17.36 -39.73 19.32
N HIS A 580 18.47 -39.50 18.62
CA HIS A 580 19.76 -39.13 19.25
C HIS A 580 20.03 -37.63 19.19
N CYS A 581 20.85 -37.14 20.14
CA CYS A 581 21.31 -35.77 20.21
C CYS A 581 22.72 -35.68 20.78
N HIS A 582 23.41 -34.60 20.44
CA HIS A 582 24.78 -34.31 20.86
C HIS A 582 24.85 -32.89 21.43
N LEU A 583 25.43 -32.74 22.61
CA LEU A 583 25.61 -31.47 23.32
C LEU A 583 27.04 -31.39 23.87
N ARG A 584 27.78 -30.33 23.51
CA ARG A 584 29.18 -30.09 23.92
C ARG A 584 29.57 -28.61 23.85
N ALA A 585 30.69 -28.25 24.48
CA ALA A 585 31.35 -26.96 24.26
C ALA A 585 31.96 -26.88 22.83
N GLY A 586 32.03 -25.67 22.28
CA GLY A 586 32.66 -25.39 21.00
C GLY A 586 34.17 -25.62 21.07
N GLY A 587 34.69 -26.54 20.24
CA GLY A 587 36.12 -26.88 20.16
C GLY A 587 36.48 -28.33 20.47
N GLU A 588 35.56 -29.14 21.01
CA GLU A 588 35.83 -30.54 21.39
C GLU A 588 35.27 -31.57 20.37
N SER A 589 36.07 -32.53 19.90
CA SER A 589 35.62 -33.65 19.04
C SER A 589 35.24 -34.90 19.86
N PHE A 590 34.22 -35.65 19.45
CA PHE A 590 33.93 -36.96 20.05
C PHE A 590 34.92 -38.03 19.55
N PRO A 591 35.45 -38.92 20.42
CA PRO A 591 36.12 -40.12 19.96
C PRO A 591 35.06 -41.06 19.36
N GLY A 592 34.99 -41.09 18.02
CA GLY A 592 34.05 -41.94 17.27
C GLY A 592 33.25 -41.27 16.15
N GLU A 593 33.41 -39.96 15.92
CA GLU A 593 32.93 -39.32 14.68
C GLU A 593 33.75 -39.87 13.50
N SER A 594 33.22 -40.90 12.82
CA SER A 594 33.65 -41.22 11.47
C SER A 594 33.33 -40.01 10.60
N VAL A 595 34.38 -39.27 10.24
CA VAL A 595 34.31 -38.22 9.24
C VAL A 595 34.05 -38.90 7.91
N ASN A 596 32.78 -39.16 7.58
CA ASN A 596 32.37 -39.32 6.19
C ASN A 596 32.42 -37.92 5.54
N ARG A 597 33.64 -37.49 5.21
CA ARG A 597 33.85 -36.54 4.12
C ARG A 597 33.66 -37.34 2.83
N GLU A 598 32.42 -37.46 2.39
CA GLU A 598 32.19 -37.56 0.95
C GLU A 598 32.31 -36.13 0.39
N PRO A 599 33.25 -35.88 -0.54
CA PRO A 599 33.18 -34.67 -1.35
C PRO A 599 31.96 -34.82 -2.26
N SER A 600 30.91 -34.04 -2.02
CA SER A 600 29.85 -33.81 -2.99
C SER A 600 30.48 -33.19 -4.24
N SER A 601 30.83 -34.05 -5.19
CA SER A 601 31.20 -33.64 -6.54
C SER A 601 29.95 -33.06 -7.21
N PRO A 602 30.06 -31.94 -7.95
CA PRO A 602 28.92 -31.33 -8.60
C PRO A 602 28.47 -32.22 -9.76
N SER A 603 27.22 -32.68 -9.71
CA SER A 603 26.55 -33.28 -10.85
C SER A 603 26.44 -32.25 -11.97
N SER A 604 27.24 -32.43 -13.02
CA SER A 604 27.11 -31.75 -14.31
C SER A 604 25.73 -31.98 -14.90
N GLN A 605 24.86 -30.97 -14.89
CA GLN A 605 23.77 -30.89 -15.84
C GLN A 605 24.32 -30.31 -17.15
N ARG A 606 24.23 -31.11 -18.21
CA ARG A 606 24.54 -30.73 -19.59
C ARG A 606 23.62 -29.59 -20.02
N SER A 607 24.19 -28.44 -20.33
CA SER A 607 23.57 -27.45 -21.22
C SER A 607 23.67 -27.96 -22.67
N PRO A 608 22.63 -27.84 -23.50
CA PRO A 608 22.73 -28.15 -24.91
C PRO A 608 23.53 -27.06 -25.63
N GLN A 609 24.52 -27.49 -26.41
CA GLN A 609 25.34 -26.64 -27.27
C GLN A 609 24.45 -25.92 -28.29
N ARG A 610 24.53 -24.59 -28.35
CA ARG A 610 24.14 -23.81 -29.53
C ARG A 610 25.30 -23.86 -30.52
N GLU A 611 25.08 -24.53 -31.64
CA GLU A 611 25.91 -24.37 -32.84
C GLU A 611 25.80 -22.94 -33.34
N VAL A 612 26.95 -22.30 -33.49
CA VAL A 612 27.14 -21.09 -34.25
C VAL A 612 27.14 -21.49 -35.71
N VAL A 613 26.06 -21.19 -36.44
CA VAL A 613 26.08 -21.12 -37.90
C VAL A 613 26.34 -19.67 -38.26
N THR A 614 27.53 -19.44 -38.80
CA THR A 614 27.93 -18.22 -39.48
C THR A 614 27.12 -18.07 -40.76
N LEU A 615 26.34 -16.98 -40.87
CA LEU A 615 26.19 -16.12 -42.04
C LEU A 615 25.39 -14.86 -41.66
#